data_AF-Q4SWX2-F1
#
_entry.id   AF-Q4SWX2-F1
#
_cell.length_a   1.000
_cell.length_b   1.000
_cell.length_c   1.000
_cell.angle_alpha   90.00
_cell.angle_beta   90.00
_cell.angle_gamma   90.00
#
_symmetry.space_group_name_H-M   'P 1'
#
loop_
_entity.id
_entity.type
_entity.pdbx_description
1 polymer ?
#
loop_
_entity_poly.entity_id
_entity_poly.type
_entity_poly.pdbx_seq_one_letter_code
_entity_poly.pdbx_strand_id
1 'polypeptide(L)'
;MEADLYDEFGNYIGPELDSDDDEDELDAEDRDVDEGDEDDEDEPADADDDVPGMEVVLHEDKKYYPTAEEVYGPEVETIVQEEDTQPLTG
;
A
#
# COMPACT_ATOMS: atom_id res chain seq x y z
N MET A 1 -4.47 19.92 22.44
CA MET A 1 -4.10 19.20 21.21
C MET A 1 -4.23 20.21 20.11
N GLU A 2 -3.14 20.52 19.44
CA GLU A 2 -3.14 21.48 18.33
C GLU A 2 -3.73 20.75 17.13
N ALA A 3 -5.07 20.79 17.02
CA ALA A 3 -5.81 20.17 15.93
C ALA A 3 -5.43 20.76 14.57
N ASP A 4 -4.92 21.98 14.57
CA ASP A 4 -4.52 22.73 13.37
C ASP A 4 -3.28 22.12 12.68
N LEU A 5 -2.52 21.23 13.35
CA LEU A 5 -1.40 20.50 12.74
C LEU A 5 -1.83 19.18 12.09
N TYR A 6 -3.12 18.87 12.11
CA TYR A 6 -3.66 17.65 11.53
C TYR A 6 -4.85 17.98 10.61
N ASP A 7 -4.88 17.34 9.45
CA ASP A 7 -6.00 17.40 8.52
C ASP A 7 -7.23 16.60 9.06
N GLU A 8 -8.41 16.77 8.45
CA GLU A 8 -9.66 16.03 8.72
C GLU A 8 -9.46 14.51 8.71
N PHE A 9 -8.52 14.00 7.92
CA PHE A 9 -8.17 12.58 7.87
C PHE A 9 -7.20 12.15 8.99
N GLY A 10 -6.72 13.08 9.82
CA GLY A 10 -5.80 12.80 10.94
C GLY A 10 -4.33 12.69 10.54
N ASN A 11 -3.98 13.08 9.31
CA ASN A 11 -2.59 13.15 8.85
C ASN A 11 -1.91 14.42 9.36
N TYR A 12 -0.64 14.34 9.76
CA TYR A 12 0.12 15.48 10.29
C TYR A 12 0.59 16.39 9.15
N ILE A 13 0.05 17.61 9.08
CA ILE A 13 0.41 18.62 8.07
C ILE A 13 1.54 19.55 8.52
N GLY A 14 1.89 19.51 9.82
CA GLY A 14 2.98 20.31 10.39
C GLY A 14 2.60 21.77 10.68
N PRO A 15 3.44 22.49 11.44
CA PRO A 15 3.29 23.92 11.62
C PRO A 15 3.64 24.67 10.32
N GLU A 16 3.06 25.85 10.10
CA GLU A 16 3.50 26.73 9.00
C GLU A 16 4.94 27.20 9.28
N LEU A 17 5.91 26.59 8.59
CA LEU A 17 7.32 27.01 8.65
C LEU A 17 7.51 28.25 7.76
N ASP A 18 8.22 29.26 8.26
CA ASP A 18 8.68 30.40 7.45
C ASP A 18 9.59 29.85 6.34
N SER A 19 9.21 30.09 5.09
CA SER A 19 9.70 29.40 3.88
C SER A 19 11.17 29.71 3.48
N ASP A 20 12.02 30.12 4.43
CA ASP A 20 13.39 30.58 4.19
C ASP A 20 14.45 29.75 4.94
N ASP A 21 14.07 28.76 5.75
CA ASP A 21 15.00 27.94 6.55
C ASP A 21 14.53 26.48 6.57
N ASP A 22 14.68 25.78 5.44
CA ASP A 22 14.86 24.32 5.30
C ASP A 22 14.49 23.87 3.85
N GLU A 23 15.40 24.06 2.89
CA GLU A 23 15.33 23.48 1.53
C GLU A 23 15.66 21.98 1.51
N ASP A 24 15.27 21.23 2.54
CA ASP A 24 15.28 19.76 2.59
C ASP A 24 13.87 19.28 2.97
N GLU A 25 12.89 19.87 2.29
CA GLU A 25 11.45 19.68 2.42
C GLU A 25 11.08 18.22 2.15
N LEU A 26 10.81 17.52 3.24
CA LEU A 26 9.80 16.48 3.41
C LEU A 26 9.03 16.19 2.13
N ASP A 27 9.55 15.17 1.45
CA ASP A 27 8.97 14.31 0.44
C ASP A 27 7.45 14.11 0.63
N ALA A 28 6.68 15.11 0.22
CA ALA A 28 5.24 15.02 0.00
C ALA A 28 5.02 14.25 -1.32
N GLU A 29 5.51 13.01 -1.38
CA GLU A 29 5.16 12.03 -2.43
C GLU A 29 3.78 11.45 -2.13
N ASP A 30 2.76 12.31 -2.19
CA ASP A 30 1.40 11.88 -2.54
C ASP A 30 0.62 13.06 -3.13
N ARG A 31 1.30 13.88 -3.94
CA ARG A 31 0.58 14.70 -4.92
C ARG A 31 0.15 13.72 -6.01
N ASP A 32 -1.14 13.41 -6.06
CA ASP A 32 -1.78 12.85 -7.24
C ASP A 32 -1.40 13.71 -8.46
N VAL A 33 -0.37 13.30 -9.19
CA VAL A 33 -0.04 13.81 -10.52
C VAL A 33 -0.95 13.10 -11.50
N ASP A 34 -2.19 13.57 -11.60
CA ASP A 34 -2.98 13.45 -12.84
C ASP A 34 -2.57 14.62 -13.76
N GLU A 35 -1.30 14.65 -14.17
CA GLU A 35 -0.85 15.36 -15.36
C GLU A 35 -0.45 14.31 -16.39
N GLY A 36 -1.47 13.80 -17.08
CA GLY A 36 -1.34 12.88 -18.21
C GLY A 36 -2.22 13.32 -19.37
N ASP A 37 -2.19 14.60 -19.72
CA ASP A 37 -2.61 15.11 -21.03
C ASP A 37 -1.40 15.77 -21.70
N GLU A 38 -0.38 14.95 -21.96
CA GLU A 38 0.61 15.23 -22.99
C GLU A 38 0.37 14.22 -24.11
N ASP A 39 -0.24 14.75 -25.16
CA ASP A 39 -0.39 14.28 -26.53
C ASP A 39 0.78 13.40 -27.03
N ASP A 40 0.91 12.17 -26.53
CA ASP A 40 1.75 11.12 -27.11
C ASP A 40 0.92 10.42 -28.18
N GLU A 41 1.18 10.87 -29.40
CA GLU A 41 0.89 10.28 -30.70
C GLU A 41 0.54 8.79 -30.60
N ASP A 42 -0.58 8.38 -31.20
CA ASP A 42 -0.94 6.99 -31.49
C ASP A 42 0.22 6.25 -32.20
N GLU A 43 1.27 5.88 -31.47
CA GLU A 43 2.14 4.78 -31.85
C GLU A 43 1.33 3.53 -31.60
N PRO A 44 1.05 2.72 -32.63
CA PRO A 44 0.51 1.39 -32.37
C PRO A 44 1.54 0.72 -31.48
N ALA A 45 1.20 0.48 -30.21
CA ALA A 45 1.97 -0.39 -29.35
C ALA A 45 2.09 -1.70 -30.13
N ASP A 46 3.26 -1.92 -30.73
CA ASP A 46 3.62 -3.18 -31.35
C ASP A 46 3.38 -4.21 -30.26
N ALA A 47 2.27 -4.94 -30.39
CA ALA A 47 1.86 -6.00 -29.49
C ALA A 47 2.76 -7.22 -29.73
N ASP A 48 4.06 -7.02 -29.63
CA ASP A 48 5.09 -8.04 -29.53
C ASP A 48 5.53 -8.10 -28.06
N ASP A 49 4.60 -8.43 -27.17
CA ASP A 49 4.86 -8.55 -25.74
C ASP A 49 4.30 -9.88 -25.21
N ASP A 50 4.83 -10.97 -25.79
CA ASP A 50 4.94 -12.28 -25.15
C ASP A 50 5.98 -12.16 -24.01
N VAL A 51 5.75 -11.25 -23.04
CA VAL A 51 6.57 -11.10 -21.84
C VAL A 51 5.90 -11.90 -20.73
N PRO A 52 6.32 -13.16 -20.49
CA PRO A 52 5.76 -13.95 -19.41
C PRO A 52 6.10 -13.28 -18.07
N GLY A 53 5.09 -12.74 -17.38
CA GLY A 53 5.26 -12.25 -16.01
C GLY A 53 4.39 -11.09 -15.55
N MET A 54 3.67 -10.40 -16.44
CA MET A 54 2.75 -9.32 -16.06
C MET A 54 1.36 -9.85 -15.69
N GLU A 55 1.28 -10.75 -14.71
CA GLU A 55 0.00 -11.17 -14.15
C GLU A 55 -0.50 -10.12 -13.14
N VAL A 56 -1.64 -9.50 -13.44
CA VAL A 56 -2.25 -8.48 -12.57
C VAL A 56 -3.01 -9.16 -11.43
N VAL A 57 -2.70 -8.78 -10.19
CA VAL A 57 -3.40 -9.25 -8.98
C VAL A 57 -4.53 -8.28 -8.61
N LEU A 58 -5.77 -8.78 -8.52
CA LEU A 58 -6.92 -7.99 -8.09
C LEU A 58 -6.75 -7.51 -6.64
N HIS A 59 -7.37 -6.38 -6.29
CA HIS A 59 -7.24 -5.80 -4.94
C HIS A 59 -7.73 -6.75 -3.83
N GLU A 60 -8.74 -7.59 -4.10
CA GLU A 60 -9.26 -8.59 -3.17
C GLU A 60 -8.30 -9.76 -2.95
N ASP A 61 -7.42 -10.01 -3.93
CA ASP A 61 -6.44 -11.10 -3.91
C ASP A 61 -5.03 -10.65 -3.49
N LYS A 62 -4.85 -9.35 -3.19
CA LYS A 62 -3.57 -8.82 -2.71
C LYS A 62 -3.23 -9.43 -1.34
N LYS A 63 -2.23 -10.31 -1.32
CA LYS A 63 -1.66 -10.89 -0.10
C LYS A 63 -0.60 -9.95 0.47
N TYR A 64 -0.88 -9.39 1.65
CA TYR A 64 0.03 -8.44 2.32
C TYR A 64 1.03 -9.10 3.28
N TYR A 65 0.74 -10.33 3.71
CA TYR A 65 1.54 -11.04 4.69
C TYR A 65 2.00 -12.39 4.15
N PRO A 66 3.23 -12.82 4.51
CA PRO A 66 3.69 -14.17 4.20
C PRO A 66 2.83 -15.21 4.93
N THR A 67 2.82 -16.42 4.39
CA THR A 67 2.17 -17.57 5.01
C THR A 67 2.90 -18.00 6.29
N ALA A 68 2.22 -18.74 7.15
CA ALA A 68 2.81 -19.23 8.39
C ALA A 68 4.00 -20.19 8.14
N GLU A 69 3.94 -21.00 7.09
CA GLU A 69 5.03 -21.91 6.71
C GLU A 69 6.28 -21.14 6.25
N GLU A 70 6.12 -20.04 5.52
CA GLU A 70 7.24 -19.18 5.11
C GLU A 70 7.96 -18.52 6.29
N VAL A 71 7.24 -18.27 7.39
CA VAL A 71 7.79 -17.65 8.60
C VAL A 71 8.43 -18.68 9.54
N TYR A 72 7.77 -19.81 9.78
CA TYR A 72 8.20 -20.80 10.78
C TYR A 72 8.93 -22.02 10.19
N GLY A 73 8.76 -22.30 8.90
CA GLY A 73 9.33 -23.45 8.20
C GLY A 73 8.51 -24.74 8.33
N PRO A 74 8.83 -25.77 7.52
CA PRO A 74 8.04 -27.00 7.42
C PRO A 74 8.16 -27.94 8.63
N GLU A 75 9.14 -27.70 9.51
CA GLU A 75 9.33 -28.50 10.74
C GLU A 75 8.34 -28.12 11.85
N VAL A 76 7.63 -27.00 11.71
CA VAL A 76 6.66 -26.49 12.67
C VAL A 76 5.25 -26.66 12.12
N GLU A 77 4.40 -27.37 12.86
CA GLU A 77 2.97 -27.48 12.52
C GLU A 77 2.22 -26.23 13.01
N THR A 78 1.64 -25.48 12.07
CA THR A 78 0.83 -24.29 12.36
C THR A 78 -0.66 -24.61 12.23
N ILE A 79 -1.41 -24.53 13.33
CA ILE A 79 -2.86 -24.82 13.35
C ILE A 79 -3.62 -23.51 13.59
N VAL A 80 -4.61 -23.22 12.74
CA VAL A 80 -5.55 -22.10 12.91
C VAL A 80 -6.86 -22.64 13.44
N GLN A 81 -7.33 -22.13 14.59
CA GLN A 81 -8.57 -22.54 15.22
C GLN A 81 -9.48 -21.31 15.41
N GLU A 82 -10.50 -21.21 14.56
CA GLU A 82 -11.42 -20.06 14.53
C GLU A 82 -12.50 -20.12 15.64
N GLU A 83 -12.84 -21.33 16.09
CA GLU A 83 -13.87 -21.59 17.09
C GLU A 83 -13.36 -22.49 18.22
N ASP A 84 -13.94 -22.36 19.41
CA ASP A 84 -13.57 -23.18 20.56
C ASP A 84 -13.94 -24.67 20.37
N THR A 85 -13.16 -25.56 20.99
CA THR A 85 -13.45 -27.01 20.96
C THR A 85 -14.56 -27.42 21.92
N GLN A 86 -15.03 -26.51 22.77
CA GLN A 86 -16.00 -26.80 23.82
C GLN A 86 -17.15 -25.79 23.78
N PRO A 87 -18.40 -26.24 23.98
CA PRO A 87 -19.55 -25.35 24.06
C PRO A 87 -19.59 -24.62 25.40
N LEU A 88 -20.23 -23.44 25.41
CA LEU A 88 -20.42 -22.62 26.62
C LEU A 88 -21.37 -23.26 27.65
N THR A 89 -22.22 -24.20 27.24
CA THR A 89 -23.17 -24.89 28.14
C THR A 89 -22.74 -26.34 28.31
N GLY A 90 -22.05 -26.61 29.42
CA GLY A 90 -21.78 -27.96 29.93
C GLY A 90 -22.77 -28.39 30.99
#